data_AF-A0A7V0W2C6-F1
#
_entry.id   AF-A0A7V0W2C6-F1
#
_cell.length_a   1.000
_cell.length_b   1.000
_cell.length_c   1.000
_cell.angle_alpha   90.00
_cell.angle_beta   90.00
_cell.angle_gamma   90.00
#
_symmetry.space_group_name_H-M   'P 1'
#
loop_
_entity.id
_entity.type
_entity.pdbx_description
1 polymer ?
#
loop_
_entity_poly.entity_id
_entity_poly.type
_entity_poly.pdbx_seq_one_letter_code
_entity_poly.pdbx_strand_id
1 'polypeptide(L)'
;LAKEHKIPFYVAAPTSTFDMNLPNGDLIPIEQRQPEEITEGFGTRTAPKGVNVYNPAFDVTPSRLIDAIITEKGVIKAPYSENLKKLFST
;
A
#
# COMPACT_ATOMS: atom_id res chain seq x y z
N LEU A 1 -0.73 -11.73 8.21
CA LEU A 1 -1.78 -11.87 9.23
C LEU A 1 -3.13 -12.26 8.61
N ALA A 2 -3.79 -11.39 7.83
CA ALA A 2 -5.12 -11.69 7.26
C ALA A 2 -5.21 -13.05 6.56
N LYS A 3 -4.30 -13.33 5.62
CA LYS A 3 -4.21 -14.63 4.94
C LYS A 3 -4.05 -15.82 5.90
N GLU A 4 -3.20 -15.69 6.91
CA GLU A 4 -2.92 -16.77 7.87
C GLU A 4 -4.16 -17.09 8.71
N HIS A 5 -4.92 -16.06 9.09
CA HIS A 5 -6.16 -16.20 9.85
C HIS A 5 -7.40 -16.38 8.97
N LYS A 6 -7.25 -16.53 7.65
CA LYS A 6 -8.34 -16.70 6.68
C LYS A 6 -9.38 -15.57 6.73
N ILE A 7 -8.91 -14.35 6.99
CA ILE A 7 -9.73 -13.13 6.98
C ILE A 7 -9.58 -12.47 5.61
N PRO A 8 -10.68 -12.13 4.91
CA PRO A 8 -10.62 -11.43 3.64
C PRO A 8 -9.94 -10.05 3.77
N PHE A 9 -9.02 -9.75 2.88
CA PHE A 9 -8.31 -8.48 2.82
C PHE A 9 -8.71 -7.69 1.57
N TYR A 10 -9.34 -6.52 1.79
CA TYR A 10 -9.83 -5.64 0.73
C TYR A 10 -9.06 -4.33 0.70
N VAL A 11 -8.77 -3.85 -0.50
CA VAL A 11 -8.25 -2.49 -0.73
C VAL A 11 -9.35 -1.65 -1.36
N ALA A 12 -9.63 -0.47 -0.80
CA ALA A 12 -10.57 0.48 -1.41
C ALA A 12 -9.78 1.70 -1.91
N ALA A 13 -9.83 1.95 -3.21
CA ALA A 13 -9.14 3.08 -3.82
C ALA A 13 -9.86 3.50 -5.11
N PRO A 14 -9.94 4.80 -5.43
CA PRO A 14 -10.52 5.26 -6.69
C PRO A 14 -9.62 4.88 -7.87
N THR A 15 -10.20 4.79 -9.08
CA THR A 15 -9.43 4.45 -10.29
C THR A 15 -8.25 5.39 -10.57
N SER A 16 -8.31 6.64 -10.10
CA SER A 16 -7.21 7.62 -10.18
C SER A 16 -5.95 7.24 -9.39
N THR A 17 -6.03 6.27 -8.48
CA THR A 17 -4.88 5.80 -7.67
C THR A 17 -4.04 4.75 -8.40
N PHE A 18 -4.56 4.19 -9.50
CA PHE A 18 -3.85 3.15 -10.24
C PHE A 18 -2.87 3.76 -11.22
N ASP A 19 -1.60 3.39 -11.10
CA ASP A 19 -0.60 3.64 -12.13
C ASP A 19 -0.51 2.43 -13.06
N MET A 20 -1.08 2.55 -14.26
CA MET A 20 -1.07 1.50 -15.27
C MET A 20 0.25 1.42 -16.06
N ASN A 21 1.18 2.35 -15.85
CA ASN A 21 2.51 2.33 -16.49
C ASN A 21 3.52 1.47 -15.71
N LEU A 22 3.28 1.21 -14.42
CA LEU A 22 4.15 0.38 -13.61
C LEU A 22 3.77 -1.11 -13.77
N PRO A 23 4.72 -1.98 -14.17
CA PRO A 23 4.43 -3.41 -14.35
C PRO A 23 4.25 -4.18 -13.04
N ASN A 24 4.81 -3.70 -11.93
CA ASN A 24 4.71 -4.32 -10.61
C ASN A 24 5.02 -3.31 -9.49
N GLY A 25 4.76 -3.74 -8.25
CA GLY A 25 4.92 -2.90 -7.06
C GLY A 25 6.36 -2.65 -6.61
N ASP A 26 7.34 -3.42 -7.10
CA ASP A 26 8.75 -3.26 -6.71
C ASP A 26 9.35 -1.94 -7.24
N LEU A 27 8.66 -1.33 -8.21
CA LEU A 27 9.04 -0.07 -8.84
C LEU A 27 8.39 1.15 -8.18
N ILE A 28 7.53 0.96 -7.18
CA ILE A 28 6.91 2.06 -6.45
C ILE A 28 7.97 2.68 -5.52
N PRO A 29 8.35 3.96 -5.70
CA PRO A 29 9.31 4.60 -4.82
C PRO A 29 8.72 4.77 -3.42
N ILE A 30 9.48 4.35 -2.39
CA ILE A 30 9.06 4.46 -1.00
C ILE A 30 9.69 5.72 -0.37
N GLU A 31 8.82 6.66 0.00
CA GLU A 31 9.21 7.88 0.70
C GLU A 31 9.89 7.55 2.05
N GLN A 32 11.04 8.16 2.31
CA GLN A 32 11.71 8.14 3.61
C GLN A 32 11.43 9.48 4.31
N ARG A 33 10.82 9.42 5.48
CA ARG A 33 10.43 10.61 6.24
C ARG A 33 11.41 10.92 7.37
N GLN A 34 11.22 12.08 7.98
CA GLN A 34 12.12 12.61 8.98
C GLN A 34 12.15 11.69 10.23
N PRO A 35 13.33 11.47 10.86
CA PRO A 35 13.48 10.65 12.07
C PRO A 35 12.63 11.06 13.28
N GLU A 36 12.25 12.33 13.35
CA GLU A 36 11.49 12.92 14.45
C GLU A 36 10.09 12.29 14.57
N GLU A 37 9.48 11.84 13.47
CA GLU A 37 8.18 11.15 13.52
C GLU A 37 8.23 9.82 14.30
N ILE A 38 9.41 9.19 14.39
CA ILE A 38 9.63 7.98 15.18
C ILE A 38 10.18 8.30 16.57
N THR A 39 11.09 9.28 16.67
CA THR A 39 11.77 9.57 17.94
C THR A 39 11.00 10.51 18.86
N GLU A 40 9.95 11.18 18.36
CA GLU A 40 9.17 12.18 19.08
C GLU A 40 7.66 11.94 18.91
N GLY A 41 6.97 11.65 20.01
CA GLY A 41 5.51 11.52 20.05
C GLY A 41 4.87 12.85 20.46
N PHE A 42 3.95 13.38 19.64
CA PHE A 42 3.26 14.66 19.90
C PHE A 42 4.22 15.83 20.22
N GLY A 43 5.38 15.86 19.53
CA GLY A 43 6.41 16.90 19.72
C GLY A 43 7.27 16.73 20.97
N THR A 44 7.17 15.60 21.68
CA THR A 44 8.02 15.27 22.85
C THR A 44 8.84 14.03 22.57
N ARG A 45 10.15 14.09 22.85
CA ARG A 45 11.06 12.96 22.64
C ARG A 45 10.67 11.74 23.48
N THR A 46 10.47 10.61 22.82
CA THR A 46 10.09 9.31 23.42
C THR A 46 11.20 8.26 23.25
N ALA A 47 12.17 8.50 22.36
CA ALA A 47 13.31 7.62 22.14
C ALA A 47 14.62 8.19 22.73
N PRO A 48 15.62 7.33 23.04
CA PRO A 48 16.93 7.78 23.48
C PRO A 48 17.55 8.83 22.54
N LYS A 49 18.32 9.77 23.10
CA LYS A 49 19.03 10.77 22.29
C LYS A 49 20.11 10.08 21.43
N GLY A 50 20.17 10.45 20.14
CA GLY A 50 21.17 9.95 19.20
C GLY A 50 20.90 8.56 18.60
N VAL A 51 19.73 7.96 18.85
CA VAL A 51 19.37 6.68 18.21
C VAL A 51 19.08 6.87 16.71
N ASN A 52 19.60 5.96 15.89
CA ASN A 52 19.27 5.91 14.46
C ASN A 52 17.93 5.20 14.25
N VAL A 53 17.15 5.65 13.27
CA VAL A 53 15.84 5.06 12.93
C VAL A 53 15.72 4.85 11.42
N TYR A 54 14.81 3.95 11.04
CA TYR A 54 14.39 3.72 9.67
C TYR A 54 12.91 4.07 9.57
N ASN A 55 12.55 5.04 8.72
CA ASN A 55 11.19 5.60 8.66
C ASN A 55 10.63 5.63 7.21
N PRO A 56 10.38 4.46 6.59
CA PRO A 56 9.61 4.39 5.36
C PRO A 56 8.15 4.75 5.62
N ALA A 57 7.58 5.68 4.85
CA ALA A 57 6.19 6.12 5.01
C ALA A 57 5.16 5.10 4.50
N PHE A 58 5.58 4.20 3.62
CA PHE A 58 4.71 3.24 2.93
C PHE A 58 5.39 1.88 2.80
N ASP A 59 4.57 0.85 2.58
CA ASP A 59 5.00 -0.48 2.16
C ASP A 59 4.23 -0.94 0.90
N VAL A 60 4.63 -2.09 0.35
CA VAL A 60 4.00 -2.68 -0.83
C VAL A 60 3.39 -4.03 -0.45
N THR A 61 2.07 -4.17 -0.60
CA THR A 61 1.37 -5.43 -0.42
C THR A 61 1.25 -6.19 -1.75
N PRO A 62 1.84 -7.39 -1.90
CA PRO A 62 1.69 -8.19 -3.11
C PRO A 62 0.23 -8.59 -3.37
N SER A 63 -0.20 -8.53 -4.63
CA SER A 63 -1.59 -8.77 -5.03
C SER A 63 -2.16 -10.13 -4.62
N ARG A 64 -1.32 -11.16 -4.48
CA ARG A 64 -1.71 -12.50 -3.98
C ARG A 64 -2.21 -12.53 -2.52
N LEU A 65 -2.07 -11.42 -1.79
CA LEU A 65 -2.55 -11.24 -0.42
C LEU A 65 -3.85 -10.42 -0.36
N ILE A 66 -4.37 -9.96 -1.50
CA ILE A 66 -5.56 -9.12 -1.63
C ILE A 66 -6.68 -9.96 -2.24
N ASP A 67 -7.86 -9.97 -1.61
CA ASP A 67 -9.03 -10.71 -2.06
C ASP A 67 -9.83 -9.93 -3.12
N ALA A 68 -9.97 -8.62 -2.96
CA ALA A 68 -10.54 -7.73 -3.97
C ALA A 68 -10.09 -6.27 -3.80
N ILE A 69 -10.13 -5.52 -4.90
CA ILE A 69 -9.94 -4.06 -4.91
C ILE A 69 -11.29 -3.40 -5.25
N ILE A 70 -11.76 -2.48 -4.42
CA ILE A 70 -13.04 -1.80 -4.54
C ILE A 70 -12.79 -0.40 -5.09
N THR A 71 -13.49 -0.06 -6.17
CA THR A 71 -13.40 1.24 -6.86
C THR A 71 -14.80 1.82 -7.10
N GLU A 72 -14.89 3.06 -7.54
CA GLU A 72 -16.13 3.68 -8.00
C GLU A 72 -16.72 3.01 -9.26
N LYS A 73 -15.93 2.24 -10.01
CA LYS A 73 -16.36 1.44 -11.16
C LYS A 73 -16.74 -0.01 -10.80
N GLY A 74 -16.69 -0.38 -9.51
CA GLY A 74 -17.06 -1.70 -9.01
C GLY A 74 -15.91 -2.46 -8.32
N VAL A 75 -16.13 -3.76 -8.11
CA VAL A 75 -15.22 -4.64 -7.37
C VAL A 75 -14.38 -5.51 -8.31
N ILE A 76 -13.05 -5.43 -8.17
CA ILE A 76 -12.06 -6.08 -9.01
C ILE A 76 -11.46 -7.26 -8.24
N LYS A 77 -11.44 -8.44 -8.85
CA LYS A 77 -10.80 -9.65 -8.29
C LYS A 77 -9.65 -10.11 -9.18
N ALA A 78 -8.83 -11.02 -8.66
CA ALA A 78 -7.81 -11.71 -9.46
C ALA A 78 -8.44 -12.46 -10.67
N PRO A 79 -7.71 -12.62 -11.80
CA PRO A 79 -6.36 -12.11 -12.06
C PRO A 79 -6.36 -10.60 -12.36
N TYR A 80 -5.62 -9.84 -11.55
CA TYR A 80 -5.63 -8.37 -11.61
C TYR A 80 -5.04 -7.81 -12.91
N SER A 81 -4.05 -8.47 -13.50
CA SER A 81 -3.45 -8.08 -14.78
C SER A 81 -4.45 -8.03 -15.93
N GLU A 82 -5.48 -8.85 -15.90
CA GLU A 82 -6.53 -8.89 -16.92
C GLU A 82 -7.70 -7.99 -16.56
N ASN A 83 -8.19 -8.11 -15.32
CA ASN A 83 -9.40 -7.41 -14.89
C ASN A 83 -9.18 -5.90 -14.74
N LEU A 84 -7.96 -5.45 -14.41
CA LEU A 84 -7.63 -4.02 -14.45
C LEU A 84 -7.63 -3.48 -15.87
N LYS A 85 -7.04 -4.21 -16.84
CA LYS A 85 -7.05 -3.78 -18.25
C LYS A 85 -8.47 -3.61 -18.78
N LYS A 86 -9.39 -4.53 -18.47
CA LYS A 86 -10.81 -4.44 -18.83
C LYS A 86 -11.49 -3.20 -18.25
N LEU A 87 -11.17 -2.85 -17.00
CA LEU A 87 -11.75 -1.70 -16.31
C LEU A 87 -11.34 -0.35 -16.93
N PHE A 88 -10.10 -0.26 -17.41
CA PHE A 88 -9.54 0.95 -18.02
C PHE A 88 -9.76 1.03 -19.54
N SER A 89 -10.22 -0.04 -20.19
CA SER A 89 -10.65 -0.03 -21.60
C SER A 89 -12.11 0.36 -21.80
N THR A 90 -12.85 0.65 -20.71
CA THR A 90 -14.26 1.06 -20.70
C THR A 90 -14.38 2.53 -20.33
#